data_AF-A0AAD3Y496-F1
#
_entry.id   AF-A0AAD3Y496-F1
#
_cell.length_a   1.000
_cell.length_b   1.000
_cell.length_c   1.000
_cell.angle_alpha   90.00
_cell.angle_beta   90.00
_cell.angle_gamma   90.00
#
_symmetry.space_group_name_H-M   'P 1'
#
loop_
_entity.id
_entity.type
_entity.pdbx_description
1 polymer ?
#
loop_
_entity_poly.entity_id
_entity_poly.type
_entity_poly.pdbx_seq_one_letter_code
_entity_poly.pdbx_strand_id
1 'polypeptide(L)'
;MSQNRLVGPIPQGEQFDTFENNSYLGNLGLCGNPLSKKCGDDEAPLQPPPRMVQDDSDSKIKGTFGWAIVGIGYGCGTTIGLVAGYYIVIVRNPVWLLRLARRLKNTSNQLF
;
A
#
# COMPACT_ATOMS: atom_id res chain seq x y z
N MET A 1 -3.99 9.93 -21.71
CA MET A 1 -5.24 10.15 -20.96
C MET A 1 -4.90 10.80 -19.63
N SER A 2 -5.40 12.00 -19.36
CA SER A 2 -5.19 12.69 -18.08
C SER A 2 -6.40 12.45 -17.16
N GLN A 3 -6.18 12.04 -15.91
CA GLN A 3 -7.26 11.71 -14.96
C GLN A 3 -7.30 12.66 -13.75
N ASN A 4 -7.22 13.97 -13.99
CA ASN A 4 -7.06 14.97 -12.93
C ASN A 4 -8.38 15.53 -12.37
N ARG A 5 -9.54 15.00 -12.81
CA ARG A 5 -10.88 15.43 -12.36
C ARG A 5 -11.14 16.93 -12.53
N LEU A 6 -10.68 17.51 -13.64
CA LEU A 6 -10.90 18.91 -13.98
C LEU A 6 -12.38 19.19 -14.26
N VAL A 7 -12.80 20.43 -14.00
CA VAL A 7 -14.18 20.91 -14.14
C VAL A 7 -14.20 22.24 -14.91
N GLY A 8 -15.18 22.43 -15.79
CA GLY A 8 -15.39 23.69 -16.53
C GLY A 8 -15.21 23.56 -18.06
N PRO A 9 -15.27 24.68 -18.80
CA PRO A 9 -15.07 24.67 -20.24
C PRO A 9 -13.63 24.31 -20.62
N ILE A 10 -13.44 23.49 -21.66
CA ILE A 10 -12.12 23.26 -22.25
C ILE A 10 -11.66 24.55 -22.94
N PRO A 11 -10.48 25.11 -22.58
CA PRO A 11 -9.93 26.26 -23.28
C PRO A 11 -9.71 25.93 -24.75
N GLN A 12 -10.23 26.77 -25.63
CA GLN A 12 -10.14 26.56 -27.09
C GLN A 12 -8.80 27.09 -27.61
N GLY A 13 -8.22 26.38 -28.57
CA GLY A 13 -6.94 26.73 -29.19
C GLY A 13 -6.28 25.51 -29.82
N GLU A 14 -5.40 25.75 -30.80
CA GLU A 14 -4.74 24.72 -31.62
C GLU A 14 -4.13 23.56 -30.81
N GLN A 15 -3.60 23.84 -29.62
CA GLN A 15 -3.02 22.82 -28.76
C GLN A 15 -4.07 21.89 -28.13
N PHE A 16 -5.26 22.40 -27.81
CA PHE A 16 -6.30 21.64 -27.12
C PHE A 16 -7.25 20.94 -28.11
N ASP A 17 -7.48 21.55 -29.27
CA ASP A 17 -8.38 20.99 -30.30
C ASP A 17 -7.77 19.80 -31.05
N THR A 18 -6.45 19.61 -30.94
CA THR A 18 -5.72 18.47 -31.54
C THR A 18 -5.73 17.21 -30.67
N PHE A 19 -6.12 17.31 -29.39
CA PHE A 19 -6.22 16.14 -28.54
C PHE A 19 -7.51 15.35 -28.82
N GLU A 20 -7.37 14.04 -28.98
CA GLU A 20 -8.53 13.15 -29.12
C GLU A 20 -9.37 13.17 -27.85
N ASN A 21 -10.70 13.00 -27.96
CA ASN A 21 -11.66 12.95 -26.85
C ASN A 21 -11.19 12.05 -25.70
N ASN A 22 -10.57 10.92 -26.05
CA ASN A 22 -10.02 9.97 -25.08
C ASN A 22 -9.04 10.64 -24.10
N SER A 23 -8.29 11.66 -24.52
CA SER A 23 -7.33 12.40 -23.69
C SER A 23 -7.96 13.03 -22.45
N TYR A 24 -9.26 13.32 -22.51
CA TYR A 24 -10.06 13.92 -21.45
C TYR A 24 -10.77 12.89 -20.56
N LEU A 25 -10.62 11.58 -20.83
CA LEU A 25 -11.17 10.50 -20.00
C LEU A 25 -10.68 10.64 -18.55
N GLY A 26 -11.64 10.77 -17.62
CA GLY A 26 -11.37 10.99 -16.19
C GLY A 26 -11.61 12.43 -15.70
N ASN A 27 -11.89 13.38 -16.60
CA ASN A 27 -12.26 14.77 -16.27
C ASN A 27 -13.76 15.02 -16.56
N LEU A 28 -14.63 14.37 -15.81
CA LEU A 28 -16.10 14.36 -16.02
C LEU A 28 -16.77 15.74 -15.91
N GLY A 29 -16.09 16.69 -15.25
CA GLY A 29 -16.55 18.06 -15.11
C GLY A 29 -16.30 18.94 -16.32
N LEU A 30 -15.51 18.49 -17.31
CA LEU A 30 -15.23 19.27 -18.51
C LEU A 30 -16.44 19.34 -19.45
N CYS A 31 -16.56 20.44 -20.21
CA CYS A 31 -17.53 20.63 -21.28
C CYS A 31 -16.89 21.45 -22.43
N GLY A 32 -17.48 21.41 -23.63
CA GLY A 32 -16.97 22.05 -24.84
C GLY A 32 -16.22 21.07 -25.76
N ASN A 33 -15.90 21.51 -26.98
CA ASN A 33 -15.19 20.68 -27.96
C ASN A 33 -13.79 20.28 -27.44
N PRO A 34 -13.30 19.05 -27.74
CA PRO A 34 -13.89 18.00 -28.59
C PRO A 34 -14.84 17.03 -27.86
N LEU A 35 -15.27 17.33 -26.63
CA LEU A 35 -16.27 16.53 -25.91
C LEU A 35 -17.67 16.81 -26.48
N SER A 36 -18.53 15.79 -26.47
CA SER A 36 -19.93 15.94 -26.91
C SER A 36 -20.81 16.76 -25.94
N LYS A 37 -20.30 17.06 -24.74
CA LYS A 37 -21.01 17.80 -23.68
C LYS A 37 -20.82 19.30 -23.90
N LYS A 38 -21.87 20.03 -24.27
CA LYS A 38 -21.82 21.49 -24.45
C LYS A 38 -21.88 22.21 -23.09
N CYS A 39 -21.28 23.41 -23.02
CA CYS A 39 -21.41 24.29 -21.86
C CYS A 39 -22.60 25.23 -22.09
N GLY A 40 -23.57 25.27 -21.17
CA GLY A 40 -24.71 26.19 -21.24
C GLY A 40 -26.10 25.54 -21.34
N ASP A 41 -26.21 24.21 -21.27
CA ASP A 41 -27.50 23.58 -21.02
C ASP A 41 -27.76 23.64 -19.50
N ASP A 42 -28.61 24.59 -19.10
CA ASP A 42 -29.21 24.64 -17.78
C ASP A 42 -29.88 23.28 -17.48
N GLU A 43 -29.55 22.69 -16.33
CA GLU A 43 -30.14 21.48 -15.76
C GLU A 43 -29.83 20.12 -16.46
N ALA A 44 -28.56 19.71 -16.45
CA ALA A 44 -28.30 18.32 -16.06
C ALA A 44 -28.16 18.32 -14.53
N PRO A 45 -28.91 17.49 -13.77
CA PRO A 45 -28.73 17.39 -12.33
C PRO A 45 -27.25 17.23 -12.07
N LEU A 46 -26.72 17.96 -11.08
CA LEU A 46 -25.48 17.61 -10.41
C LEU A 46 -25.56 16.10 -10.14
N GLN A 47 -25.01 15.29 -11.05
CA GLN A 47 -24.90 13.87 -10.81
C GLN A 47 -24.16 13.82 -9.49
N PRO A 48 -24.71 13.18 -8.44
CA PRO A 48 -23.98 13.02 -7.20
C PRO A 48 -22.58 12.53 -7.62
N PRO A 49 -21.50 13.14 -7.09
CA PRO A 49 -20.14 12.81 -7.51
C PRO A 49 -20.10 11.29 -7.61
N PRO A 50 -19.73 10.72 -8.78
CA PRO A 50 -19.85 9.30 -9.00
C PRO A 50 -19.27 8.69 -7.76
N ARG A 51 -20.11 7.99 -6.97
CA ARG A 51 -19.70 7.42 -5.69
C ARG A 51 -18.37 6.82 -6.05
N MET A 52 -17.29 7.36 -5.47
CA MET A 52 -16.02 6.74 -5.70
C MET A 52 -16.32 5.33 -5.27
N VAL A 53 -16.34 4.41 -6.24
CA VAL A 53 -16.00 3.04 -5.95
C VAL A 53 -14.58 3.24 -5.49
N GLN A 54 -14.45 3.60 -4.20
CA GLN A 54 -13.27 3.44 -3.42
C GLN A 54 -13.05 1.98 -3.65
N ASP A 55 -12.12 1.71 -4.56
CA ASP A 55 -11.77 0.38 -4.98
C ASP A 55 -11.62 -0.39 -3.66
N ASP A 56 -12.57 -1.25 -3.32
CA ASP A 56 -12.47 -2.10 -2.13
C ASP A 56 -11.20 -2.96 -2.26
N SER A 57 -10.64 -3.01 -3.47
CA SER A 57 -9.30 -3.46 -3.83
C SER A 57 -8.17 -2.68 -3.14
N ASP A 58 -8.24 -1.35 -3.00
CA ASP A 58 -7.09 -0.54 -2.52
C ASP A 58 -6.90 -0.66 -0.99
N SER A 59 -8.02 -0.80 -0.25
CA SER A 59 -8.01 -1.12 1.18
C SER A 59 -7.66 -2.59 1.44
N LYS A 60 -8.15 -3.51 0.59
CA LYS A 60 -7.84 -4.94 0.65
C LYS A 60 -6.39 -5.24 0.27
N ILE A 61 -5.82 -4.54 -0.71
CA ILE A 61 -4.40 -4.66 -1.11
C ILE A 61 -3.49 -4.17 0.03
N LYS A 62 -3.81 -3.05 0.70
CA LYS A 62 -3.04 -2.60 1.87
C LYS A 62 -3.14 -3.56 3.06
N GLY A 63 -4.32 -4.12 3.31
CA GLY A 63 -4.55 -5.09 4.38
C GLY A 63 -3.81 -6.42 4.14
N THR A 64 -3.90 -6.97 2.93
CA THR A 64 -3.19 -8.20 2.56
C THR A 64 -1.67 -8.00 2.53
N PHE A 65 -1.18 -6.84 2.08
CA PHE A 65 0.25 -6.54 2.05
C PHE A 65 0.87 -6.45 3.45
N GLY A 66 0.16 -5.86 4.43
CA GLY A 66 0.64 -5.79 5.81
C GLY A 66 0.79 -7.16 6.47
N TRP A 67 -0.21 -8.02 6.37
CA TRP A 67 -0.16 -9.38 6.93
C TRP A 67 0.78 -10.31 6.17
N ALA A 68 0.95 -10.13 4.87
CA ALA A 68 1.91 -10.90 4.07
C ALA A 68 3.36 -10.67 4.52
N ILE A 69 3.74 -9.42 4.83
CA ILE A 69 5.08 -9.11 5.36
C ILE A 69 5.31 -9.82 6.70
N VAL A 70 4.30 -9.85 7.58
CA VAL A 70 4.36 -10.58 8.85
C VAL A 70 4.53 -12.09 8.62
N GLY A 71 3.79 -12.67 7.68
CA GLY A 71 3.90 -14.09 7.32
C GLY A 71 5.27 -14.47 6.73
N ILE A 72 5.81 -13.66 5.82
CA ILE A 72 7.12 -13.90 5.19
C ILE A 72 8.24 -13.74 6.22
N GLY A 73 8.18 -12.71 7.06
CA GLY A 73 9.13 -12.49 8.15
C GLY A 73 9.14 -13.63 9.17
N TYR A 74 7.97 -14.18 9.51
CA TYR A 74 7.86 -15.32 10.40
C TYR A 74 8.46 -16.59 9.78
N GLY A 75 8.18 -16.91 8.51
CA GLY A 75 8.71 -18.11 7.88
C GLY A 75 10.22 -18.09 7.66
N CYS A 76 10.74 -17.04 7.02
CA CYS A 76 12.17 -16.96 6.66
C CYS A 76 13.04 -16.53 7.85
N GLY A 77 12.57 -15.61 8.69
CA GLY A 77 13.33 -15.10 9.83
C GLY A 77 13.53 -16.16 10.90
N THR A 78 12.50 -16.95 11.22
CA THR A 78 12.59 -17.99 12.25
C THR A 78 13.52 -19.12 11.87
N THR A 79 13.45 -19.58 10.62
CA THR A 79 14.30 -20.68 10.11
C THR A 79 15.78 -20.28 10.07
N ILE A 80 16.10 -19.10 9.53
CA ILE A 80 17.48 -18.58 9.50
C ILE A 80 18.00 -18.34 10.93
N GLY A 81 17.20 -17.74 11.79
CA GLY A 81 17.56 -17.47 13.18
C GLY A 81 17.83 -18.73 13.99
N LEU A 82 16.98 -19.76 13.86
CA LEU A 82 17.18 -21.04 14.54
C LEU A 82 18.45 -21.74 14.08
N VAL A 83 18.70 -21.78 12.77
CA VAL A 83 19.87 -22.45 12.21
C VAL A 83 21.15 -21.72 12.64
N ALA A 84 21.22 -20.40 12.48
CA ALA A 84 22.37 -19.61 12.90
C ALA A 84 22.60 -19.68 14.42
N GLY A 85 21.53 -19.56 15.22
CA GLY A 85 21.59 -19.70 16.67
C GLY A 85 22.08 -21.08 17.10
N TYR A 86 21.56 -22.15 16.48
CA TYR A 86 21.99 -23.52 16.73
C TYR A 86 23.48 -23.72 16.42
N TYR A 87 23.95 -23.26 15.25
CA TYR A 87 25.37 -23.32 14.89
C TYR A 87 26.24 -22.54 15.88
N ILE A 88 25.83 -21.34 16.28
CA ILE A 88 26.57 -20.53 17.26
C ILE A 88 26.66 -21.26 18.62
N VAL A 89 25.55 -21.82 19.11
CA VAL A 89 25.48 -22.52 20.40
C VAL A 89 26.40 -23.75 20.44
N ILE A 90 26.47 -24.50 19.34
CA ILE A 90 27.26 -25.73 19.28
C ILE A 90 28.73 -25.44 18.96
N VAL A 91 29.00 -24.59 17.96
CA VAL A 91 30.36 -24.33 17.48
C VAL A 91 31.13 -23.40 18.40
N ARG A 92 30.49 -22.39 19.01
CA ARG A 92 31.18 -21.40 19.87
C ARG A 92 31.34 -21.82 21.34
N ASN A 93 31.40 -23.12 21.61
CA ASN A 93 31.74 -23.71 22.90
C ASN A 93 30.68 -23.44 24.00
N PRO A 94 29.80 -24.41 24.32
CA PRO A 94 28.63 -24.23 25.20
C PRO A 94 28.99 -23.98 26.68
N VAL A 95 30.28 -23.94 27.01
CA VAL A 95 30.79 -23.70 28.37
C VAL A 95 30.28 -22.38 28.96
N TRP A 96 30.10 -21.33 28.15
CA TRP A 96 29.51 -20.07 28.64
C TRP A 96 28.04 -20.25 29.07
N LEU A 97 27.25 -21.01 28.31
CA LEU A 97 25.86 -21.31 28.64
C LEU A 97 25.75 -22.18 29.90
N LEU A 98 26.61 -23.19 30.04
CA LEU A 98 26.67 -24.01 31.25
C LEU A 98 27.05 -23.18 32.48
N ARG A 99 27.97 -22.20 32.32
CA ARG A 99 28.33 -21.27 33.40
C ARG A 99 27.16 -20.35 33.76
N LEU A 100 26.42 -19.82 32.78
CA LEU A 100 25.24 -18.98 33.03
C LEU A 100 24.11 -19.77 33.72
N ALA A 101 23.81 -20.98 33.24
CA ALA A 101 22.83 -21.86 33.87
C ALA A 101 23.20 -22.21 35.32
N ARG A 102 24.50 -22.44 35.60
CA ARG A 102 24.99 -22.67 36.95
C ARG A 102 24.88 -21.44 37.84
N ARG A 103 25.13 -20.24 37.32
CA ARG A 103 24.93 -18.97 38.04
C ARG A 103 23.46 -18.79 38.44
N LEU A 104 22.54 -18.96 37.49
CA LEU A 104 21.11 -18.82 37.74
C LEU A 104 20.60 -19.84 38.77
N LYS A 105 21.00 -21.12 38.65
CA LYS A 105 20.65 -22.15 39.63
C LYS A 105 21.17 -21.83 41.03
N ASN A 106 22.39 -21.30 41.14
CA ASN A 106 22.97 -20.94 42.42
C ASN A 106 22.26 -19.74 43.07
N THR A 107 21.82 -18.76 42.26
CA THR A 107 21.01 -17.63 42.74
C THR A 107 19.62 -18.09 43.20
N SER A 108 18.97 -19.02 42.49
CA SER A 108 17.69 -19.57 42.92
C SER A 108 17.79 -20.36 44.22
N ASN A 109 18.85 -21.15 44.42
CA ASN A 109 19.09 -21.90 45.67
C ASN A 109 19.43 -21.02 46.88
N GLN A 110 19.68 -19.72 46.68
CA GLN A 110 19.94 -18.73 47.73
C GLN A 110 18.73 -17.85 48.05
N LEU A 111 17.67 -17.94 47.24
CA LEU A 111 16.42 -17.18 47.39
C LEU A 111 15.29 -18.00 48.03
N PHE A 112 15.56 -19.26 48.37
CA PHE A 112 14.74 -20.16 49.19
C PHE A 112 15.58 -20.66 50.36
#